data_AF-A0A3B4XQ02-F1
#
_entry.id   AF-A0A3B4XQ02-F1
#
_cell.length_a   1.000
_cell.length_b   1.000
_cell.length_c   1.000
_cell.angle_alpha   90.00
_cell.angle_beta   90.00
_cell.angle_gamma   90.00
#
_symmetry.space_group_name_H-M   'P 1'
#
loop_
_entity.id
_entity.type
_entity.pdbx_description
1 polymer ?
#
loop_
_entity_poly.entity_id
_entity_poly.type
_entity_poly.pdbx_seq_one_letter_code
_entity_poly.pdbx_strand_id
1 'polypeptide(L)'
;IQQVAFAIIVAALFSKNLEYPLTEGGVRALKIRQWVHWKPEPRRLLTEEEYQKEGEEETRRALEELRKYCNSPEFSPWKAVSRLQSPKRFADFIEGSPHLMQNEVSVHAQEYGFGGSLKLFQTESRPIPANCSHI
;
A
#
# COMPACT_ATOMS: atom_id res chain seq x y z
N ILE A 1 23.20 53.11 -50.90
CA ILE A 1 23.33 51.83 -51.65
C ILE A 1 23.87 50.71 -50.76
N GLN A 2 24.98 50.92 -50.04
CA GLN A 2 25.60 49.87 -49.17
C GLN A 2 24.69 49.35 -48.04
N GLN A 3 23.88 50.22 -47.41
CA GLN A 3 22.96 49.80 -46.34
C GLN A 3 21.86 48.85 -46.83
N VAL A 4 21.39 49.06 -48.08
CA VAL A 4 20.35 48.21 -48.69
C VAL A 4 20.90 46.81 -48.97
N ALA A 5 22.13 46.72 -49.48
CA ALA A 5 22.79 45.44 -49.71
C ALA A 5 23.01 44.65 -48.41
N PHE A 6 23.42 45.32 -47.34
CA PHE A 6 23.59 44.69 -46.03
C PHE A 6 22.28 44.13 -45.48
N ALA A 7 21.18 44.90 -45.55
CA ALA A 7 19.87 44.45 -45.11
C ALA A 7 19.38 43.23 -45.90
N ILE A 8 19.62 43.19 -47.22
CA ILE A 8 19.26 42.05 -48.08
C ILE A 8 20.07 40.80 -47.72
N ILE A 9 21.39 40.94 -47.47
CA ILE A 9 22.24 39.81 -47.06
C ILE A 9 21.76 39.26 -45.71
N VAL A 10 21.49 40.14 -44.74
CA VAL A 10 20.99 39.75 -43.42
C VAL A 10 19.63 39.06 -43.53
N ALA A 11 18.68 39.64 -44.27
CA ALA A 11 17.35 39.04 -44.50
C ALA A 11 17.42 37.69 -45.20
N ALA A 12 18.33 37.51 -46.18
CA ALA A 12 18.53 36.24 -46.88
C ALA A 12 19.19 35.17 -45.99
N LEU A 13 20.05 35.58 -45.05
CA LEU A 13 20.61 34.68 -44.04
C LEU A 13 19.58 34.26 -43.00
N PHE A 14 18.70 35.19 -42.59
CA PHE A 14 17.59 34.89 -41.69
C PHE A 14 16.56 34.01 -42.38
N SER A 15 16.10 34.28 -43.60
CA SER A 15 15.12 33.41 -44.27
C SER A 15 15.63 31.98 -44.48
N LYS A 16 16.92 31.78 -44.75
CA LYS A 16 17.50 30.42 -44.90
C LYS A 16 17.80 29.71 -43.58
N ASN A 17 18.03 30.43 -42.48
CA ASN A 17 18.29 29.83 -41.15
C ASN A 17 17.04 29.79 -40.24
N LEU A 18 16.02 30.59 -40.52
CA LEU A 18 14.81 30.74 -39.69
C LEU A 18 13.67 29.81 -40.17
N GLU A 19 13.83 29.12 -41.29
CA GLU A 19 12.83 28.21 -41.84
C GLU A 19 12.64 26.91 -41.02
N TYR A 20 13.49 26.60 -40.03
CA TYR A 20 13.53 25.24 -39.46
C TYR A 20 13.74 25.02 -37.93
N PRO A 21 13.93 26.03 -37.05
CA PRO A 21 14.00 25.74 -35.61
C PRO A 21 12.69 26.02 -34.83
N LEU A 22 11.81 26.89 -35.31
CA LEU A 22 10.67 27.39 -34.51
C LEU A 22 9.44 26.46 -34.55
N THR A 23 9.11 25.91 -35.71
CA THR A 23 7.97 24.98 -35.89
C THR A 23 8.24 23.64 -35.22
N GLU A 24 9.39 23.04 -35.49
CA GLU A 24 9.80 21.76 -34.90
C GLU A 24 10.07 21.87 -33.40
N GLY A 25 10.56 23.02 -32.91
CA GLY A 25 10.71 23.29 -31.48
C GLY A 25 9.36 23.43 -30.78
N GLY A 26 8.41 24.15 -31.39
CA GLY A 26 7.06 24.35 -30.87
C GLY A 26 6.24 23.05 -30.78
N VAL A 27 6.25 22.23 -31.83
CA VAL A 27 5.51 20.95 -31.84
C VAL A 27 6.12 19.97 -30.81
N ARG A 28 7.44 19.94 -30.67
CA ARG A 28 8.12 19.17 -29.61
C ARG A 28 7.75 19.66 -28.21
N ALA A 29 7.73 20.97 -28.00
CA ALA A 29 7.33 21.57 -26.72
C ALA A 29 5.87 21.26 -26.36
N LEU A 30 4.95 21.32 -27.33
CA LEU A 30 3.54 20.97 -27.12
C LEU A 30 3.37 19.47 -26.78
N LYS A 31 4.08 18.57 -27.47
CA LYS A 31 4.09 17.14 -27.14
C LYS A 31 4.65 16.85 -25.75
N ILE A 32 5.76 17.50 -25.37
CA ILE A 32 6.35 17.37 -24.03
C ILE A 32 5.37 17.86 -22.97
N ARG A 33 4.73 19.01 -23.20
CA ARG A 33 3.74 19.59 -22.28
C ARG A 33 2.52 18.69 -22.13
N GLN A 34 2.06 18.06 -23.22
CA GLN A 34 0.98 17.07 -23.19
C GLN A 34 1.40 15.82 -22.42
N TRP A 35 2.64 15.34 -22.58
CA TRP A 35 3.16 14.17 -21.88
C TRP A 35 3.34 14.41 -20.38
N VAL A 36 3.83 15.59 -20.00
CA VAL A 36 3.94 16.01 -18.60
C VAL A 36 2.56 16.20 -17.97
N HIS A 37 1.59 16.76 -18.69
CA HIS A 37 0.22 16.88 -18.20
C HIS A 37 -0.47 15.52 -18.02
N TRP A 38 -0.11 14.52 -18.83
CA TRP A 38 -0.62 13.14 -18.71
C TRP A 38 0.15 12.28 -17.71
N LYS A 39 1.20 12.79 -17.04
CA LYS A 39 1.80 12.05 -15.94
C LYS A 39 0.81 12.07 -14.77
N PRO A 40 0.18 10.94 -14.41
CA PRO A 40 -0.66 10.91 -13.21
C PRO A 40 0.21 11.33 -12.02
N GLU A 41 -0.34 12.19 -11.18
CA GLU A 41 0.33 12.62 -9.96
C GLU A 41 0.81 11.38 -9.18
N PRO A 42 2.05 11.37 -8.66
CA PRO A 42 2.55 10.24 -7.90
C PRO A 42 1.55 9.92 -6.80
N ARG A 43 0.98 8.70 -6.81
CA ARG A 43 0.00 8.31 -5.81
C ARG A 43 0.66 8.41 -4.44
N ARG A 44 0.10 9.26 -3.56
CA ARG A 44 0.52 9.34 -2.16
C ARG A 44 0.38 7.95 -1.55
N LEU A 45 1.38 7.50 -0.80
CA LEU A 45 1.25 6.31 0.03
C LEU A 45 0.16 6.53 1.08
N LEU A 46 -0.56 5.47 1.40
CA LEU A 46 -1.60 5.49 2.42
C LEU A 46 -0.99 5.89 3.77
N THR A 47 -1.69 6.72 4.56
CA THR A 47 -1.26 6.93 5.95
C THR A 47 -1.53 5.66 6.76
N GLU A 48 -0.85 5.51 7.89
CA GLU A 48 -1.02 4.34 8.77
C GLU A 48 -2.48 4.17 9.20
N GLU A 49 -3.17 5.27 9.50
CA GLU A 49 -4.57 5.26 9.93
C GLU A 49 -5.50 4.84 8.80
N GLU A 50 -5.25 5.31 7.58
CA GLU A 50 -5.99 4.92 6.38
C GLU A 50 -5.80 3.42 6.09
N TYR A 51 -4.57 2.91 6.24
CA TYR A 51 -4.24 1.49 6.06
C TYR A 51 -4.94 0.60 7.09
N GLN A 52 -4.90 0.98 8.37
CA GLN A 52 -5.58 0.25 9.43
C GLN A 52 -7.09 0.18 9.18
N LYS A 53 -7.71 1.31 8.82
CA LYS A 53 -9.14 1.36 8.54
C LYS A 53 -9.53 0.45 7.38
N GLU A 54 -8.80 0.48 6.27
CA GLU A 54 -9.09 -0.37 5.11
C GLU A 54 -8.89 -1.85 5.47
N GLY A 55 -7.85 -2.17 6.26
CA GLY A 55 -7.62 -3.51 6.78
C GLY A 55 -8.79 -4.02 7.63
N GLU A 56 -9.33 -3.19 8.53
CA GLU A 56 -10.48 -3.54 9.36
C GLU A 56 -11.75 -3.76 8.52
N GLU A 57 -12.04 -2.84 7.59
CA GLU A 57 -13.22 -2.91 6.73
C GLU A 57 -13.20 -4.13 5.81
N GLU A 58 -12.06 -4.41 5.17
CA GLU A 58 -11.91 -5.55 4.27
C GLU A 58 -11.91 -6.87 5.03
N THR A 59 -11.27 -6.93 6.21
CA THR A 59 -11.33 -8.11 7.10
C THR A 59 -12.76 -8.41 7.51
N ARG A 60 -13.52 -7.39 7.94
CA ARG A 60 -14.93 -7.55 8.30
C ARG A 60 -15.75 -8.08 7.13
N ARG A 61 -15.57 -7.49 5.94
CA ARG A 61 -16.27 -7.90 4.72
C ARG A 61 -15.96 -9.35 4.34
N ALA A 62 -14.69 -9.75 4.36
CA ALA A 62 -14.26 -11.10 4.04
C ALA A 62 -14.82 -12.13 5.04
N LEU A 63 -14.89 -11.79 6.33
CA LEU A 63 -15.49 -12.65 7.35
C LEU A 63 -17.01 -12.82 7.17
N GLU A 64 -17.72 -11.76 6.79
CA GLU A 64 -19.15 -11.84 6.46
C GLU A 64 -19.40 -12.72 5.23
N GLU A 65 -18.58 -12.58 4.19
CA GLU A 65 -18.64 -13.42 3.01
C GLU A 65 -18.35 -14.90 3.35
N LEU A 66 -17.35 -15.15 4.18
CA LEU A 66 -17.03 -16.49 4.66
C LEU A 66 -18.22 -17.12 5.40
N ARG A 67 -18.90 -16.36 6.27
CA ARG A 67 -20.10 -16.84 6.96
C ARG A 67 -21.22 -17.18 5.98
N LYS A 68 -21.46 -16.34 4.97
CA LYS A 68 -22.46 -16.61 3.93
C LYS A 68 -22.11 -17.87 3.15
N TYR A 69 -20.85 -18.04 2.77
CA TYR A 69 -20.38 -19.24 2.07
C TYR A 69 -20.58 -20.51 2.90
N CYS A 70 -20.25 -20.48 4.19
CA CYS A 70 -20.46 -21.64 5.08
C CYS A 70 -21.94 -22.00 5.30
N ASN A 71 -22.87 -21.05 5.10
CA ASN A 71 -24.31 -21.29 5.14
C ASN A 71 -24.88 -21.71 3.77
N SER A 72 -24.08 -21.71 2.71
CA SER A 72 -24.49 -22.15 1.36
C SER A 72 -24.56 -23.67 1.28
N PRO A 73 -25.49 -24.26 0.50
CA PRO A 73 -25.55 -25.70 0.25
C PRO A 73 -24.32 -26.26 -0.49
N GLU A 74 -23.49 -25.40 -1.09
CA GLU A 74 -22.24 -25.79 -1.77
C GLU A 74 -21.10 -26.09 -0.80
N PHE A 75 -21.23 -25.65 0.46
CA PHE A 75 -20.23 -25.89 1.48
C PHE A 75 -20.33 -27.33 2.03
N SER A 76 -19.20 -27.89 2.44
CA SER A 76 -19.12 -29.24 3.05
C SER A 76 -18.74 -29.14 4.53
N PRO A 77 -19.72 -29.00 5.46
CA PRO A 77 -19.44 -28.74 6.87
C PRO A 77 -18.55 -29.81 7.52
N TRP A 78 -18.83 -31.08 7.26
CA TRP A 78 -18.09 -32.21 7.85
C TRP A 78 -16.62 -32.26 7.42
N LYS A 79 -16.30 -31.80 6.21
CA LYS A 79 -14.92 -31.71 5.71
C LYS A 79 -14.14 -30.58 6.36
N ALA A 80 -14.81 -29.48 6.70
CA ALA A 80 -14.21 -28.40 7.46
C ALA A 80 -13.99 -28.82 8.93
N VAL A 81 -15.03 -29.36 9.57
CA VAL A 81 -15.01 -29.80 10.97
C VAL A 81 -13.90 -30.82 11.24
N SER A 82 -13.63 -31.75 10.31
CA SER A 82 -12.57 -32.76 10.49
C SER A 82 -11.15 -32.19 10.50
N ARG A 83 -10.96 -30.96 10.01
CA ARG A 83 -9.63 -30.31 9.92
C ARG A 83 -9.42 -29.25 11.00
N LEU A 84 -10.47 -28.84 11.70
CA LEU A 84 -10.42 -27.76 12.68
C LEU A 84 -10.04 -28.29 14.06
N GLN A 85 -9.25 -27.52 14.81
CA GLN A 85 -8.90 -27.88 16.19
C GLN A 85 -10.09 -27.80 17.14
N SER A 86 -10.99 -26.83 16.92
CA SER A 86 -12.16 -26.62 17.78
C SER A 86 -13.42 -26.41 16.92
N PRO A 87 -14.17 -27.47 16.62
CA PRO A 87 -15.43 -27.40 15.88
C PRO A 87 -16.47 -26.49 16.54
N LYS A 88 -16.48 -26.42 17.88
CA LYS A 88 -17.44 -25.58 18.64
C LYS A 88 -17.26 -24.09 18.32
N ARG A 89 -16.04 -23.57 18.45
CA ARG A 89 -15.70 -22.19 18.07
C ARG A 89 -16.11 -21.86 16.63
N PHE A 90 -15.98 -22.82 15.72
CA PHE A 90 -16.41 -22.64 14.34
C PHE A 90 -17.93 -22.51 14.21
N ALA A 91 -18.71 -23.35 14.89
CA ALA A 91 -20.15 -23.23 14.92
C ALA A 91 -20.60 -21.87 15.48
N ASP A 92 -20.04 -21.46 16.62
CA ASP A 92 -20.35 -20.17 17.25
C ASP A 92 -20.03 -18.99 16.31
N PHE A 93 -18.93 -19.09 15.55
CA PHE A 93 -18.54 -18.08 14.55
C PHE A 93 -19.54 -17.98 13.38
N ILE A 94 -20.02 -19.12 12.86
CA ILE A 94 -21.01 -19.14 11.76
C ILE A 94 -22.36 -18.59 12.23
N GLU A 95 -22.73 -18.83 13.48
CA GLU A 95 -23.96 -18.30 14.10
C GLU A 95 -23.90 -16.78 14.33
N GLY A 96 -22.70 -16.19 14.34
CA GLY A 96 -22.50 -14.74 14.38
C GLY A 96 -21.54 -14.25 15.46
N SER A 97 -21.08 -15.13 16.36
CA SER A 97 -20.13 -14.78 17.41
C SER A 97 -18.79 -14.31 16.84
N PRO A 98 -18.05 -13.43 17.56
CA PRO A 98 -16.73 -12.97 17.13
C PRO A 98 -15.77 -14.13 16.82
N HIS A 99 -14.93 -13.95 15.80
CA HIS A 99 -13.91 -14.94 15.43
C HIS A 99 -12.77 -15.02 16.46
N LEU A 100 -12.51 -13.90 17.15
CA LEU A 100 -11.51 -13.79 18.21
C LEU A 100 -12.13 -13.96 19.58
N MET A 101 -11.42 -14.65 20.46
CA MET A 101 -11.75 -14.72 21.88
C MET A 101 -11.27 -13.45 22.60
N GLN A 102 -11.95 -13.07 23.67
CA GLN A 102 -11.57 -11.90 24.47
C GLN A 102 -10.13 -11.98 25.01
N ASN A 103 -9.64 -13.19 25.31
CA ASN A 103 -8.25 -13.40 25.71
C ASN A 103 -7.26 -13.09 24.57
N GLU A 104 -7.58 -13.47 23.32
CA GLU A 104 -6.72 -13.27 22.15
C GLU A 104 -6.59 -11.77 21.88
N VAL A 105 -7.70 -11.03 21.97
CA VAL A 105 -7.74 -9.57 21.86
C VAL A 105 -6.93 -8.91 22.99
N SER A 106 -7.08 -9.39 24.23
CA SER A 106 -6.34 -8.86 25.37
C SER A 106 -4.82 -9.07 25.26
N VAL A 107 -4.39 -10.25 24.77
CA VAL A 107 -2.96 -10.54 24.58
C VAL A 107 -2.39 -9.64 23.49
N HIS A 108 -3.10 -9.49 22.36
CA HIS A 108 -2.67 -8.59 21.30
C HIS A 108 -2.58 -7.13 21.77
N ALA A 109 -3.59 -6.65 22.49
CA ALA A 109 -3.57 -5.31 23.07
C ALA A 109 -2.44 -5.13 24.11
N GLN A 110 -2.06 -6.19 24.82
CA GLN A 110 -0.93 -6.13 25.75
C GLN A 110 0.42 -6.12 25.02
N GLU A 111 0.58 -6.87 23.94
CA GLU A 111 1.83 -6.99 23.19
C GLU A 111 2.09 -5.76 22.30
N TYR A 112 1.05 -5.23 21.68
CA TYR A 112 1.14 -4.16 20.68
C TYR A 112 0.55 -2.82 21.17
N GLY A 113 -0.09 -2.79 22.33
CA GLY A 113 -0.57 -1.55 22.95
C GLY A 113 0.53 -0.79 23.68
N PHE A 114 0.18 0.38 24.23
CA PHE A 114 1.10 1.30 24.91
C PHE A 114 1.95 0.66 26.02
N GLY A 115 1.46 -0.40 26.67
CA GLY A 115 2.19 -1.18 27.68
C GLY A 115 3.10 -2.28 27.14
N GLY A 116 2.94 -2.71 25.90
CA GLY A 116 3.77 -3.73 25.24
C GLY A 116 5.13 -3.18 24.81
N SER A 117 5.15 -1.93 24.35
CA SER A 117 6.38 -1.18 24.07
C SER A 117 7.31 -1.12 25.30
N LEU A 118 6.76 -0.98 26.51
CA LEU A 118 7.54 -0.99 27.76
C LEU A 118 8.11 -2.37 28.12
N LYS A 119 7.47 -3.48 27.70
CA LYS A 119 8.02 -4.83 27.93
C LYS A 119 9.24 -5.11 27.06
N LEU A 120 9.25 -4.63 25.81
CA LEU A 120 10.40 -4.77 24.91
C LEU A 120 11.66 -4.08 25.48
N PHE A 121 11.50 -2.92 26.13
CA PHE A 121 12.60 -2.26 26.84
C PHE A 121 13.09 -3.02 28.08
N GLN A 122 12.22 -3.80 28.74
CA GLN A 122 12.59 -4.58 29.93
C GLN A 122 13.21 -5.93 29.61
N THR A 123 12.93 -6.53 28.45
CA THR A 123 13.60 -7.76 28.01
C THR A 123 15.09 -7.58 27.69
N GLU A 124 15.54 -6.36 27.39
CA GLU A 124 16.96 -6.01 27.17
C GLU A 124 17.79 -6.03 28.47
N SER A 125 17.16 -5.96 29.65
CA SER A 125 17.86 -5.71 30.93
C SER A 125 17.98 -6.92 31.86
N ARG A 126 17.70 -8.15 31.39
CA ARG A 126 18.00 -9.36 32.19
C ARG A 126 19.49 -9.73 32.04
N PRO A 127 20.27 -9.77 33.12
CA PRO A 127 21.68 -10.17 33.05
C PRO A 127 21.80 -11.63 32.60
N ILE A 128 22.73 -11.87 31.67
CA ILE A 128 23.12 -13.19 31.17
C ILE A 128 23.50 -14.06 32.38
N PRO A 129 22.93 -15.26 32.56
CA PRO A 129 23.38 -16.16 33.61
C PRO A 129 24.81 -16.63 33.29
N ALA A 130 25.78 -16.12 34.05
CA ALA A 130 27.14 -16.62 34.05
C ALA A 130 27.17 -17.94 34.83
N ASN A 131 26.95 -19.07 34.14
CA ASN A 131 27.56 -20.32 34.56
C ASN A 131 27.71 -21.28 33.37
N CYS A 132 28.89 -21.27 32.76
CA CYS A 132 29.38 -22.39 31.99
C CYS A 132 30.81 -22.69 32.48
N SER A 133 30.90 -23.38 33.60
CA SER A 133 32.12 -24.03 34.05
C SER A 133 31.76 -25.29 34.83
N HIS A 134 31.71 -26.42 34.13
CA HIS A 134 32.12 -27.73 34.64
C HIS A 134 32.34 -28.67 33.44
N ILE A 135 33.57 -28.62 32.92
CA ILE A 135 34.37 -29.82 32.65
C ILE A 135 35.34 -29.91 33.84
#